data_AF-A0AAU3SFI4-F1
#
_entry.id   AF-A0AAU3SFI4-F1
#
_cell.length_a   1.000
_cell.length_b   1.000
_cell.length_c   1.000
_cell.angle_alpha   90.00
_cell.angle_beta   90.00
_cell.angle_gamma   90.00
#
_symmetry.space_group_name_H-M   'P 1'
#
loop_
_entity.id
_entity.type
_entity.pdbx_description
1 polymer ?
#
loop_
_entity_poly.entity_id
_entity_poly.type
_entity_poly.pdbx_seq_one_letter_code
_entity_poly.pdbx_strand_id
1 'polypeptide(L)'
;MDDLTGTFIKRAFGPDCLNEPEDLKESIRNSFHLRGPFARSYELQRDGLAEVIRTRGMSLTEWEMLTQGVVEFPGEDELYAYLQHAHAYFFGDAETPPPLPAQE
;
A
#
# COMPACT_ATOMS: atom_id res chain seq x y z
N MET A 1 -13.40 -3.34 4.45
CA MET A 1 -12.44 -2.78 3.47
C MET A 1 -13.03 -2.97 2.08
N ASP A 2 -13.01 -1.93 1.25
CA ASP A 2 -13.51 -2.00 -0.12
C ASP A 2 -12.59 -2.82 -1.05
N ASP A 3 -13.18 -3.46 -2.07
CA ASP A 3 -12.50 -4.39 -3.00
C ASP A 3 -11.31 -3.75 -3.74
N LEU A 4 -11.41 -2.45 -4.03
CA LEU A 4 -10.35 -1.67 -4.67
C LEU A 4 -9.14 -1.45 -3.75
N THR A 5 -9.37 -1.26 -2.45
CA THR A 5 -8.30 -1.09 -1.46
C THR A 5 -7.55 -2.40 -1.24
N GLY A 6 -8.28 -3.51 -1.10
CA GLY A 6 -7.66 -4.83 -1.01
C GLY A 6 -6.85 -5.20 -2.26
N THR A 7 -7.39 -4.90 -3.45
CA THR A 7 -6.68 -5.10 -4.72
C THR A 7 -5.42 -4.26 -4.80
N PHE A 8 -5.47 -2.99 -4.38
CA PHE A 8 -4.29 -2.14 -4.32
C PHE A 8 -3.23 -2.70 -3.37
N ILE A 9 -3.61 -3.08 -2.15
CA ILE A 9 -2.68 -3.62 -1.16
C ILE A 9 -2.00 -4.89 -1.68
N LYS A 10 -2.78 -5.82 -2.26
CA LYS A 10 -2.23 -7.01 -2.91
C LYS A 10 -1.26 -6.66 -4.05
N ARG A 11 -1.58 -5.66 -4.88
CA ARG A 11 -0.72 -5.24 -5.98
C ARG A 11 0.52 -4.49 -5.50
N ALA A 12 0.41 -3.71 -4.43
CA ALA A 12 1.49 -2.84 -3.99
C ALA A 12 2.50 -3.55 -3.08
N PHE A 13 2.03 -4.54 -2.33
CA PHE A 13 2.79 -5.21 -1.28
C PHE A 13 2.80 -6.74 -1.42
N GLY A 14 2.22 -7.28 -2.49
CA GLY A 14 2.29 -8.70 -2.83
C GLY A 14 3.58 -9.08 -3.57
N PRO A 15 3.76 -10.38 -3.85
CA PRO A 15 5.01 -10.93 -4.40
C PRO A 15 5.36 -10.36 -5.78
N ASP A 16 4.35 -9.93 -6.55
CA ASP A 16 4.53 -9.39 -7.90
C ASP A 16 5.16 -7.97 -7.94
N CYS A 17 5.21 -7.24 -6.82
CA CYS A 17 5.62 -5.82 -6.82
C CYS A 17 6.65 -5.44 -5.76
N LEU A 18 6.95 -6.32 -4.80
CA LEU A 18 7.98 -6.04 -3.79
C LEU A 18 9.37 -5.75 -4.40
N ASN A 19 9.60 -6.22 -5.63
CA ASN A 19 10.85 -6.04 -6.35
C ASN A 19 10.93 -4.74 -7.18
N GLU A 20 9.82 -4.04 -7.42
CA GLU A 20 9.77 -2.86 -8.30
C GLU A 20 8.92 -1.70 -7.70
N PRO A 21 9.24 -1.21 -6.48
CA PRO A 21 8.48 -0.15 -5.82
C PRO A 21 8.55 1.21 -6.54
N GLU A 22 9.58 1.42 -7.36
CA GLU A 22 9.73 2.63 -8.19
C GLU A 22 8.80 2.60 -9.40
N ASP A 23 8.74 1.50 -10.15
CA ASP A 23 7.80 1.32 -11.27
C ASP A 23 6.35 1.44 -10.82
N LEU A 24 6.01 0.92 -9.64
CA LEU A 24 4.69 1.07 -9.06
C LEU A 24 4.39 2.54 -8.71
N LYS A 25 5.33 3.25 -8.08
CA LYS A 25 5.18 4.68 -7.78
C LYS A 25 5.02 5.51 -9.05
N GLU A 26 5.79 5.20 -10.09
CA GLU A 26 5.68 5.85 -11.39
C GLU A 26 4.34 5.55 -12.06
N SER A 27 3.86 4.30 -12.00
CA SER A 27 2.54 3.89 -12.52
C SER A 27 1.38 4.61 -11.82
N ILE A 28 1.43 4.75 -10.50
CA ILE A 28 0.47 5.52 -9.70
C ILE A 28 0.52 7.01 -10.08
N ARG A 29 1.72 7.58 -10.23
CA ARG A 29 1.91 8.97 -10.67
C ARG A 29 1.50 9.21 -12.12
N ASN A 30 1.68 8.24 -13.01
CA ASN A 30 1.21 8.32 -14.39
C ASN A 30 -0.33 8.22 -14.45
N SER A 31 -0.95 7.48 -13.53
CA SER A 31 -2.40 7.48 -13.34
C SER A 31 -2.95 8.86 -12.94
N PHE A 32 -2.14 9.70 -12.25
CA PHE A 32 -2.48 11.09 -11.93
C PHE A 32 -2.64 11.98 -13.18
N HIS A 33 -1.88 11.69 -14.24
CA HIS A 33 -1.90 12.48 -15.48
C HIS A 33 -3.06 12.09 -16.42
N LEU A 34 -3.76 11.00 -16.14
CA LEU A 34 -4.86 10.50 -16.95
C LEU A 34 -6.21 11.05 -16.45
N ARG A 35 -6.83 11.98 -17.20
CA ARG A 35 -8.25 12.32 -16.98
C ARG A 35 -9.13 11.11 -17.31
N GLY A 36 -9.95 10.65 -16.38
CA GLY A 36 -10.91 9.56 -16.60
C GLY A 36 -11.06 8.60 -15.42
N PRO A 37 -11.59 7.38 -15.63
CA PRO A 37 -11.81 6.41 -14.55
C PRO A 37 -10.52 6.03 -13.80
N PHE A 38 -9.34 6.20 -14.41
CA PHE A 38 -8.03 5.95 -13.80
C PHE A 38 -7.64 6.98 -12.73
N ALA A 39 -8.00 8.27 -12.87
CA ALA A 39 -7.83 9.27 -11.81
C ALA A 39 -8.74 8.98 -10.61
N ARG A 40 -9.95 8.44 -10.85
CA ARG A 40 -10.86 8.00 -9.78
C ARG A 40 -10.25 6.84 -8.99
N SER A 41 -9.50 5.95 -9.64
CA SER A 41 -8.78 4.88 -8.96
C SER A 41 -7.70 5.39 -8.00
N TYR A 42 -7.01 6.50 -8.33
CA TYR A 42 -5.99 7.09 -7.45
C TYR A 42 -6.60 7.62 -6.15
N GLU A 43 -7.65 8.45 -6.22
CA GLU A 43 -8.29 9.02 -5.02
C GLU A 43 -8.87 7.92 -4.14
N LEU A 44 -9.52 6.91 -4.74
CA LEU A 44 -10.06 5.76 -4.00
C LEU A 44 -8.97 4.91 -3.34
N GLN A 45 -7.81 4.73 -3.98
CA GLN A 45 -6.67 4.00 -3.40
C GLN A 45 -6.04 4.79 -2.25
N ARG A 46 -5.82 6.11 -2.44
CA ARG A 46 -5.30 7.00 -1.41
C ARG A 46 -6.23 7.04 -0.19
N ASP A 47 -7.51 7.29 -0.41
CA ASP A 47 -8.49 7.48 0.65
C ASP A 47 -8.81 6.15 1.34
N GLY A 48 -8.88 5.06 0.57
CA GLY A 48 -9.08 3.72 1.11
C GLY A 48 -7.90 3.26 1.99
N LEU A 49 -6.65 3.50 1.54
CA LEU A 49 -5.48 3.20 2.37
C LEU A 49 -5.42 4.09 3.61
N ALA A 50 -5.71 5.39 3.47
CA ALA A 50 -5.79 6.30 4.60
C ALA A 50 -6.85 5.85 5.62
N GLU A 51 -8.00 5.34 5.15
CA GLU A 51 -9.05 4.84 6.02
C GLU A 51 -8.64 3.57 6.77
N VAL A 52 -7.96 2.62 6.10
CA VAL A 52 -7.41 1.43 6.76
C VAL A 52 -6.43 1.82 7.87
N ILE A 53 -5.52 2.76 7.58
CA ILE A 53 -4.56 3.29 8.56
C ILE A 53 -5.28 3.96 9.74
N ARG A 54 -6.27 4.82 9.45
CA ARG A 54 -7.00 5.59 10.45
C ARG A 54 -7.83 4.72 11.38
N THR A 55 -8.51 3.73 10.82
CA THR A 55 -9.42 2.83 11.56
C THR A 55 -8.70 1.69 12.23
N ARG A 56 -7.43 1.44 11.85
CA ARG A 56 -6.71 0.22 12.18
C ARG A 56 -7.54 -1.05 11.95
N GLY A 57 -8.27 -1.06 10.83
CA GLY A 57 -9.24 -2.11 10.50
C GLY A 57 -8.65 -3.36 9.84
N MET A 58 -7.33 -3.45 9.70
CA MET A 58 -6.61 -4.56 9.08
C MET A 58 -5.78 -5.33 10.11
N SER A 59 -6.10 -6.61 10.29
CA SER A 59 -5.28 -7.51 11.11
C SER A 59 -4.03 -7.99 10.38
N LEU A 60 -3.04 -8.48 11.14
CA LEU A 60 -1.86 -9.16 10.58
C LEU A 60 -2.24 -10.34 9.69
N THR A 61 -3.24 -11.12 10.09
CA THR A 61 -3.70 -12.27 9.32
C THR A 61 -4.33 -11.86 7.98
N GLU A 62 -5.14 -10.78 7.97
CA GLU A 62 -5.68 -10.25 6.72
C GLU A 62 -4.59 -9.70 5.81
N TRP A 63 -3.59 -9.03 6.38
CA TRP A 63 -2.41 -8.59 5.66
C TRP A 63 -1.68 -9.76 5.01
N GLU A 64 -1.35 -10.81 5.76
CA GLU A 64 -0.68 -12.01 5.26
C GLU A 64 -1.49 -12.70 4.15
N MET A 65 -2.82 -12.78 4.28
CA MET A 65 -3.66 -13.34 3.21
C MET A 65 -3.59 -12.51 1.93
N LEU A 66 -3.55 -11.18 2.05
CA LEU A 66 -3.52 -10.27 0.91
C LEU A 66 -2.14 -10.22 0.24
N THR A 67 -1.08 -10.22 1.03
CA THR A 67 0.32 -10.13 0.56
C THR A 67 0.98 -11.48 0.37
N GLN A 68 0.26 -12.58 0.66
CA GLN A 68 0.77 -13.95 0.65
C GLN A 68 1.97 -14.17 1.59
N GLY A 69 2.01 -13.43 2.70
CA GLY A 69 3.08 -13.53 3.69
C GLY A 69 4.45 -13.05 3.18
N VAL A 70 4.48 -12.26 2.10
CA VAL A 70 5.74 -11.72 1.55
C VAL A 70 6.42 -10.76 2.52
N VAL A 71 5.61 -10.02 3.27
CA VAL A 71 6.08 -9.10 4.30
C VAL A 71 5.38 -9.45 5.60
N GLU A 72 6.18 -9.80 6.61
CA GLU A 72 5.68 -10.16 7.94
C GLU A 72 6.03 -9.05 8.93
N PHE A 73 5.13 -8.81 9.87
CA PHE A 73 5.33 -7.81 10.91
C PHE A 73 5.21 -8.47 12.29
N PRO A 74 6.05 -8.05 13.27
CA PRO A 74 6.00 -8.58 14.63
C PRO A 74 4.74 -8.16 15.39
N GLY A 75 4.07 -7.10 14.93
CA GLY A 75 2.89 -6.53 15.55
C GLY A 75 2.10 -5.65 14.57
N GLU A 76 0.84 -5.39 14.94
CA GLU A 76 -0.02 -4.50 14.17
C GLU A 76 0.53 -3.07 14.17
N ASP A 77 1.18 -2.62 15.25
CA ASP A 77 1.78 -1.29 15.32
C ASP A 77 2.86 -1.09 14.24
N GLU A 78 3.71 -2.07 14.01
CA GLU A 78 4.73 -2.07 12.97
C GLU A 78 4.11 -2.11 11.56
N LEU A 79 3.07 -2.92 11.36
CA LEU A 79 2.29 -2.91 10.12
C LEU A 79 1.74 -1.50 9.84
N TYR A 80 1.11 -0.85 10.82
CA TYR A 80 0.53 0.48 10.63
C TYR A 80 1.58 1.59 10.47
N ALA A 81 2.75 1.46 11.08
CA ALA A 81 3.87 2.37 10.84
C ALA A 81 4.37 2.23 9.39
N TYR A 82 4.51 0.99 8.90
CA TYR A 82 4.87 0.71 7.52
C TYR A 82 3.83 1.25 6.53
N LEU A 83 2.54 1.00 6.77
CA LEU A 83 1.45 1.51 5.92
C LEU A 83 1.39 3.03 5.88
N GLN A 84 1.65 3.72 7.00
CA GLN A 84 1.73 5.19 7.05
C GLN A 84 2.87 5.72 6.17
N HIS A 85 4.06 5.13 6.29
CA HIS A 85 5.20 5.52 5.47
C HIS A 85 4.97 5.20 4.00
N ALA A 86 4.37 4.04 3.69
CA ALA A 86 3.97 3.67 2.33
C ALA A 86 2.95 4.66 1.74
N HIS A 87 1.96 5.08 2.53
CA HIS A 87 0.98 6.09 2.11
C HIS A 87 1.66 7.41 1.77
N ALA A 88 2.58 7.88 2.62
CA ALA A 88 3.38 9.08 2.37
C ALA A 88 4.29 8.93 1.13
N TYR A 89 4.79 7.73 0.83
CA TYR A 89 5.64 7.47 -0.34
C TYR A 89 4.87 7.44 -1.65
N PHE A 90 3.71 6.79 -1.68
CA PHE A 90 2.89 6.65 -2.89
C PHE A 90 1.99 7.85 -3.16
N PHE A 91 1.51 8.52 -2.11
CA PHE A 91 0.49 9.58 -2.21
C PHE A 91 0.91 10.92 -1.59
N GLY A 92 2.04 10.97 -0.90
CA GLY A 92 2.58 12.20 -0.31
C GLY A 92 3.95 12.57 -0.89
N ASP A 93 4.72 13.31 -0.09
CA ASP A 93 6.01 13.86 -0.49
C ASP A 93 7.21 12.98 -0.11
N ALA A 94 7.01 11.76 0.42
CA ALA A 94 8.14 10.95 0.85
C ALA A 94 8.95 10.45 -0.36
N GLU A 95 10.26 10.70 -0.32
CA GLU A 95 11.18 10.40 -1.41
C GLU A 95 11.58 8.93 -1.43
N THR A 96 11.73 8.30 -0.27
CA THR A 96 12.19 6.92 -0.12
C THR A 96 11.07 5.96 0.28
N PRO A 97 11.04 4.73 -0.28
CA PRO A 97 10.07 3.72 0.12
C PRO A 97 10.22 3.36 1.61
N PRO A 98 9.16 2.84 2.25
CA PRO A 98 9.27 2.33 3.60
C PRO A 98 10.29 1.19 3.64
N PRO A 99 11.14 1.11 4.67
CA PRO A 99 12.01 -0.04 4.84
C PRO A 99 11.16 -1.30 5.01
N LEU A 100 11.54 -2.38 4.32
CA LEU A 100 10.93 -3.68 4.59
C LEU A 100 11.24 -4.06 6.04
N PRO A 101 10.28 -4.61 6.80
CA PRO A 101 10.56 -5.20 8.09
C PRO A 101 11.63 -6.28 7.91
N ALA A 102 12.52 -6.41 8.90
CA ALA A 102 13.56 -7.42 8.86
C ALA A 102 12.90 -8.80 8.74
N GLN A 103 13.12 -9.48 7.63
CA GLN A 103 12.75 -10.88 7.48
C GLN A 103 13.84 -11.69 8.17
N GLU A 104 13.52 -12.34 9.29
CA GLU A 104 14.42 -13.29 9.96
C GLU A 104 14.48 -14.63 9.23
#